data_AF-A0A7W2EWT6-F1
#
_entry.id   AF-A0A7W2EWT6-F1
#
_cell.length_a   1.000
_cell.length_b   1.000
_cell.length_c   1.000
_cell.angle_alpha   90.00
_cell.angle_beta   90.00
_cell.angle_gamma   90.00
#
_symmetry.space_group_name_H-M   'P 1'
#
loop_
_entity.id
_entity.type
_entity.pdbx_description
1 polymer ?
#
loop_
_entity_poly.entity_id
_entity_poly.type
_entity_poly.pdbx_seq_one_letter_code
_entity_poly.pdbx_strand_id
1 'polypeptide(L)'
;MSAKDVSHANLLPWNQYQDKPPTEALKTIYDHANATCATIRGWYWSSIAVKRRISWWVRGATFLLLIVGSLLPVAAGFSDASTLRLLCTQSGVVALALAGLLQGADRIFGWSSGWLRYITTVVAIENRSRRFELEWAGYLLTRHGALDDTDVRTLFELARQYEDDTVRLQAEETSQWAAEFSTSMTALGEAIRAQRDAGDKALDAVRVSVTASRASGAIELALSHKDGQVQTVDIGLDDDAPQPFTGTIWSCVNVAPGQHRLRLATRGTPPLSLDKAVSVRPDAITTVEMTLV
;
A
#
# COMPACT_ATOMS: atom_id res chain seq x y z
N MET A 1 -8.18 -58.52 -37.57
CA MET A 1 -7.82 -57.09 -37.43
C MET A 1 -6.31 -57.02 -37.30
N SER A 2 -5.62 -56.68 -38.39
CA SER A 2 -4.17 -56.49 -38.40
C SER A 2 -3.82 -55.30 -37.51
N ALA A 3 -2.87 -55.48 -36.59
CA ALA A 3 -2.33 -54.40 -35.80
C ALA A 3 -1.83 -53.33 -36.77
N LYS A 4 -2.43 -52.14 -36.71
CA LYS A 4 -1.95 -50.99 -37.48
C LYS A 4 -0.55 -50.69 -36.99
N ASP A 5 0.42 -51.06 -37.81
CA ASP A 5 1.81 -50.65 -37.74
C ASP A 5 1.82 -49.12 -37.63
N VAL A 6 2.23 -48.61 -36.47
CA VAL A 6 2.34 -47.18 -36.23
C VAL A 6 3.59 -46.73 -36.98
N SER A 7 3.43 -46.45 -38.27
CA SER A 7 4.54 -46.03 -39.12
C SER A 7 5.21 -44.81 -38.50
N HIS A 8 6.49 -44.97 -38.14
CA HIS A 8 7.41 -43.97 -37.58
C HIS A 8 7.50 -42.65 -38.36
N ALA A 9 6.89 -42.58 -39.55
CA ALA A 9 6.96 -41.48 -40.51
C ALA A 9 6.57 -40.09 -39.97
N ASN A 10 5.89 -39.99 -38.81
CA ASN A 10 5.41 -38.72 -38.24
C ASN A 10 6.05 -38.32 -36.90
N LEU A 11 7.07 -39.02 -36.39
CA LEU A 11 7.83 -38.60 -35.19
C LEU A 11 9.07 -37.77 -35.58
N LEU A 12 8.88 -36.79 -36.47
CA LEU A 12 9.91 -36.04 -37.21
C LEU A 12 11.12 -35.51 -36.40
N PRO A 13 11.02 -35.09 -35.13
CA PRO A 13 12.19 -34.62 -34.36
C PRO A 13 13.06 -35.74 -33.78
N TRP A 14 12.51 -36.94 -33.55
CA TRP A 14 13.19 -38.03 -32.83
C TRP A 14 13.66 -39.15 -33.75
N ASN A 15 13.18 -39.19 -35.00
CA ASN A 15 13.68 -40.10 -36.03
C ASN A 15 15.16 -39.85 -36.38
N GLN A 16 15.72 -38.71 -35.99
CA GLN A 16 17.14 -38.40 -36.18
C GLN A 16 18.10 -39.33 -35.41
N TYR A 17 17.59 -40.12 -34.46
CA TYR A 17 18.38 -41.09 -33.71
C TYR A 17 18.28 -42.51 -34.32
N GLN A 18 17.37 -42.73 -35.27
CA GLN A 18 17.09 -44.04 -35.83
C GLN A 18 18.18 -44.44 -36.84
N ASP A 19 18.68 -45.68 -36.73
CA ASP A 19 19.66 -46.31 -37.62
C ASP A 19 21.03 -45.60 -37.72
N LYS A 20 21.34 -44.68 -36.80
CA LYS A 20 22.65 -44.03 -36.70
C LYS A 20 23.66 -44.89 -35.94
N PRO A 21 24.96 -44.85 -36.30
CA PRO A 21 25.98 -45.48 -35.49
C PRO A 21 25.99 -44.87 -34.07
N PRO A 22 26.25 -45.65 -33.01
CA PRO A 22 26.19 -45.20 -31.61
C PRO A 22 26.92 -43.89 -31.32
N THR A 23 28.10 -43.68 -31.93
CA THR A 23 28.91 -42.48 -31.76
C THR A 23 28.23 -41.22 -32.29
N GLU A 24 27.55 -41.30 -33.44
CA GLU A 24 26.84 -40.17 -34.04
C GLU A 24 25.52 -39.89 -33.31
N ALA A 25 24.81 -40.95 -32.89
CA ALA A 25 23.61 -40.84 -32.09
C ALA A 25 23.90 -40.11 -30.76
N LEU A 26 24.95 -40.53 -30.04
CA LEU A 26 25.36 -39.91 -28.78
C LEU A 26 25.74 -38.43 -28.93
N LYS A 27 26.48 -38.08 -29.98
CA LYS A 27 26.80 -36.67 -30.28
C LYS A 27 25.52 -35.86 -30.49
N THR A 28 24.59 -36.39 -31.27
CA THR A 28 23.32 -35.71 -31.57
C THR A 28 22.49 -35.51 -30.30
N ILE A 29 22.42 -36.52 -29.43
CA ILE A 29 21.71 -36.45 -28.13
C ILE A 29 22.32 -35.35 -27.25
N TYR A 30 23.65 -35.37 -27.11
CA TYR A 30 24.38 -34.39 -26.29
C TYR A 30 24.18 -32.96 -26.80
N ASP A 31 24.29 -32.75 -28.11
CA ASP A 31 24.12 -31.44 -28.73
C ASP A 31 22.68 -30.94 -28.58
N HIS A 32 21.69 -31.82 -28.72
CA HIS A 32 20.27 -31.48 -28.53
C HIS A 32 20.01 -31.02 -27.10
N ALA A 33 20.39 -31.83 -26.10
CA ALA A 33 20.14 -31.53 -24.69
C ALA A 33 20.79 -30.21 -24.26
N ASN A 34 22.02 -29.96 -24.72
CA ASN A 34 22.72 -28.71 -24.45
C ASN A 34 22.10 -27.52 -25.16
N ALA A 35 21.66 -27.67 -26.42
CA ALA A 35 21.02 -26.58 -27.17
C ALA A 35 19.67 -26.18 -26.57
N THR A 36 18.84 -27.16 -26.19
CA THR A 36 17.57 -26.94 -25.50
C THR A 36 17.78 -26.15 -24.21
N CYS A 37 18.68 -26.62 -23.34
CA CYS A 37 18.91 -25.98 -22.06
C CYS A 37 19.68 -24.65 -22.18
N ALA A 38 20.56 -24.48 -23.18
CA ALA A 38 21.21 -23.21 -23.47
C ALA A 38 20.20 -22.14 -23.91
N THR A 39 19.18 -22.51 -24.69
CA THR A 39 18.10 -21.61 -25.09
C THR A 39 17.34 -21.10 -23.87
N ILE A 40 16.97 -22.00 -22.95
CA ILE A 40 16.28 -21.67 -21.69
C ILE A 40 17.17 -20.74 -20.84
N ARG A 41 18.44 -21.08 -20.63
CA ARG A 41 19.39 -20.23 -19.88
C ARG A 41 19.53 -18.84 -20.49
N GLY A 42 19.66 -18.75 -21.82
CA GLY A 42 19.80 -17.49 -22.55
C GLY A 42 18.58 -16.58 -22.37
N TRP A 43 17.38 -17.17 -22.35
CA TRP A 43 16.15 -16.42 -22.04
C TRP A 43 16.17 -15.84 -20.62
N TYR A 44 16.62 -16.60 -19.62
CA TYR A 44 16.72 -16.08 -18.25
C TYR A 44 17.74 -14.94 -18.13
N TRP A 45 18.95 -15.10 -18.69
CA TRP A 45 19.99 -14.08 -18.63
C TRP A 45 19.60 -12.77 -19.32
N SER A 46 18.98 -12.86 -20.50
CA SER A 46 18.48 -11.67 -21.21
C SER A 46 17.35 -10.97 -20.42
N SER A 47 16.46 -11.75 -19.80
CA SER A 47 15.36 -11.21 -19.00
C SER A 47 15.80 -10.56 -17.68
N ILE A 48 16.86 -11.07 -17.06
CA ILE A 48 17.45 -10.52 -15.82
C ILE A 48 17.89 -9.05 -16.01
N ALA A 49 18.50 -8.72 -17.15
CA ALA A 49 19.02 -7.37 -17.40
C ALA A 49 17.92 -6.30 -17.43
N VAL A 50 16.75 -6.63 -17.97
CA VAL A 50 15.59 -5.73 -18.00
C VAL A 50 15.00 -5.58 -16.60
N LYS A 51 14.76 -6.69 -15.89
CA LYS A 51 14.20 -6.67 -14.53
C LYS A 51 15.09 -5.90 -13.54
N ARG A 52 16.41 -6.11 -13.62
CA ARG A 52 17.37 -5.38 -12.79
C ARG A 52 17.28 -3.86 -13.01
N ARG A 53 17.22 -3.41 -14.27
CA ARG A 53 17.10 -1.98 -14.59
C ARG A 53 15.81 -1.39 -14.03
N ILE A 54 14.68 -2.06 -14.22
CA ILE A 54 13.39 -1.60 -13.70
C ILE A 54 13.42 -1.53 -12.16
N SER A 55 13.90 -2.58 -11.48
CA SER A 55 14.00 -2.61 -10.01
C SER A 55 14.87 -1.46 -9.46
N TRP A 56 16.02 -1.19 -10.08
CA TRP A 56 16.89 -0.08 -9.69
C TRP A 56 16.21 1.28 -9.87
N TRP A 57 15.54 1.50 -11.00
CA TRP A 57 14.81 2.73 -11.26
C TRP A 57 13.69 2.95 -10.26
N VAL A 58 12.88 1.92 -10.01
CA VAL A 58 11.76 1.96 -9.08
C VAL A 58 12.24 2.26 -7.66
N ARG A 59 13.26 1.55 -7.17
CA ARG A 59 13.84 1.79 -5.83
C ARG A 59 14.46 3.19 -5.71
N GLY A 60 15.21 3.61 -6.73
CA GLY A 60 15.83 4.94 -6.76
C GLY A 60 14.79 6.05 -6.75
N ALA A 61 13.76 5.94 -7.58
CA ALA A 61 12.66 6.91 -7.64
C ALA A 61 11.86 6.94 -6.33
N THR A 62 11.53 5.79 -5.74
CA THR A 62 10.87 5.73 -4.42
C THR A 62 11.71 6.43 -3.35
N PHE A 63 13.01 6.17 -3.30
CA PHE A 63 13.91 6.78 -2.33
C PHE A 63 14.00 8.31 -2.50
N LEU A 64 14.13 8.80 -3.74
CA LEU A 64 14.15 10.24 -4.02
C LEU A 64 12.82 10.90 -3.65
N LEU A 65 11.69 10.27 -3.97
CA LEU A 65 10.36 10.77 -3.61
C LEU A 65 10.14 10.80 -2.09
N LEU A 66 10.67 9.83 -1.35
CA LEU A 66 10.67 9.85 0.12
C LEU A 66 11.48 11.02 0.66
N ILE A 67 12.70 11.24 0.16
CA ILE A 67 13.54 12.37 0.57
C ILE A 67 12.82 13.70 0.31
N VAL A 68 12.36 13.91 -0.92
CA VAL A 68 11.66 15.14 -1.32
C VAL A 68 10.39 15.32 -0.49
N GLY A 69 9.61 14.25 -0.33
CA GLY A 69 8.37 14.23 0.43
C GLY A 69 8.53 14.55 1.92
N SER A 70 9.64 14.11 2.53
CA SER A 70 9.96 14.39 3.93
C SER A 70 10.60 15.76 4.14
N LEU A 71 11.44 16.23 3.21
CA LEU A 71 12.18 17.49 3.36
C LEU A 71 11.37 18.73 2.96
N LEU A 72 10.48 18.63 1.97
CA LEU A 72 9.68 19.78 1.51
C LEU A 72 8.81 20.41 2.61
N PRO A 73 8.08 19.63 3.45
CA PRO A 73 7.32 20.21 4.56
C PRO A 73 8.21 20.89 5.61
N VAL A 74 9.42 20.37 5.84
CA VAL A 74 10.40 20.97 6.75
C VAL A 74 10.92 22.30 6.19
N ALA A 75 11.27 22.32 4.90
CA ALA A 75 11.68 23.53 4.19
C ALA A 75 10.58 24.61 4.22
N ALA A 76 9.32 24.21 4.08
CA ALA A 76 8.16 25.10 4.17
C ALA A 76 8.05 25.82 5.52
N GLY A 77 8.53 25.21 6.60
CA GLY A 77 8.56 25.79 7.94
C GLY A 77 9.49 26.99 8.10
N PHE A 78 10.48 27.14 7.21
CA PHE A 78 11.41 28.27 7.18
C PHE A 78 10.95 29.42 6.27
N SER A 79 9.78 29.28 5.62
CA SER A 79 9.26 30.29 4.70
C SER A 79 8.12 31.11 5.31
N ASP A 80 8.25 32.44 5.27
CA ASP A 80 7.21 33.38 5.72
C ASP A 80 6.10 33.59 4.67
N ALA A 81 6.36 33.21 3.42
CA ALA A 81 5.40 33.32 2.33
C ALA A 81 4.36 32.19 2.39
N SER A 82 3.11 32.55 2.70
CA SER A 82 1.98 31.61 2.85
C SER A 82 1.75 30.72 1.63
N THR A 83 1.85 31.28 0.41
CA THR A 83 1.69 30.54 -0.84
C THR A 83 2.80 29.50 -1.03
N LEU A 84 4.05 29.87 -0.74
CA LEU A 84 5.20 28.97 -0.89
C LEU A 84 5.12 27.82 0.12
N ARG A 85 4.73 28.13 1.36
CA ARG A 85 4.50 27.14 2.41
C ARG A 85 3.43 26.11 2.02
N LEU A 86 2.31 26.57 1.45
CA LEU A 86 1.25 25.68 0.97
C LEU A 86 1.74 24.78 -0.19
N LEU A 87 2.42 25.35 -1.18
CA LEU A 87 2.92 24.58 -2.32
C LEU A 87 3.94 23.53 -1.89
N CYS A 88 4.90 23.89 -1.03
CA CYS A 88 5.90 22.94 -0.53
C CYS A 88 5.26 21.81 0.28
N THR A 89 4.35 22.12 1.21
CA THR A 89 3.67 21.10 2.02
C THR A 89 2.81 20.17 1.16
N GLN A 90 2.01 20.69 0.23
CA GLN A 90 1.18 19.86 -0.67
C GLN A 90 2.04 19.00 -1.60
N SER A 91 3.10 19.57 -2.19
CA SER A 91 4.02 18.84 -3.05
C SER A 91 4.75 17.72 -2.29
N GLY A 92 5.10 17.97 -1.03
CA GLY A 92 5.67 16.96 -0.15
C GLY A 92 4.74 15.77 0.09
N VAL A 93 3.45 16.05 0.36
CA VAL A 93 2.42 15.00 0.52
C VAL A 93 2.23 14.21 -0.78
N VAL A 94 2.18 14.88 -1.93
CA VAL A 94 2.08 14.22 -3.24
C VAL A 94 3.30 13.32 -3.50
N ALA A 95 4.51 13.79 -3.19
CA ALA A 95 5.73 13.00 -3.34
C ALA A 95 5.71 11.74 -2.46
N LEU A 96 5.28 11.85 -1.19
CA LEU A 96 5.12 10.69 -0.30
C LEU A 96 4.06 9.71 -0.82
N ALA A 97 2.93 10.21 -1.32
CA ALA A 97 1.89 9.36 -1.91
C ALA A 97 2.42 8.58 -3.13
N LEU A 98 3.14 9.26 -4.03
CA LEU A 98 3.77 8.63 -5.19
C LEU A 98 4.83 7.60 -4.78
N ALA A 99 5.63 7.89 -3.74
CA ALA A 99 6.59 6.92 -3.20
C ALA A 99 5.89 5.64 -2.71
N GLY A 100 4.80 5.81 -1.96
CA GLY A 100 3.97 4.68 -1.49
C GLY A 100 3.37 3.87 -2.64
N LEU A 101 2.83 4.54 -3.67
CA LEU A 101 2.29 3.88 -4.86
C LEU A 101 3.36 3.11 -5.63
N LEU A 102 4.54 3.70 -5.80
CA LEU A 102 5.64 3.08 -6.52
C LEU A 102 6.20 1.86 -5.76
N GLN A 103 6.29 1.95 -4.43
CA GLN A 103 6.64 0.82 -3.56
C GLN A 103 5.58 -0.29 -3.60
N GLY A 104 4.30 0.08 -3.61
CA GLY A 104 3.19 -0.86 -3.78
C GLY A 104 3.25 -1.58 -5.14
N ALA A 105 3.50 -0.83 -6.21
CA ALA A 105 3.65 -1.37 -7.55
C ALA A 105 4.83 -2.36 -7.62
N ASP A 106 6.00 -2.05 -7.05
CA ASP A 106 7.14 -2.99 -7.00
C ASP A 106 6.75 -4.32 -6.35
N ARG A 107 5.99 -4.26 -5.26
CA ARG A 107 5.53 -5.44 -4.52
C ARG A 107 4.51 -6.27 -5.32
N ILE A 108 3.57 -5.62 -6.01
CA ILE A 108 2.52 -6.30 -6.80
C ILE A 108 3.08 -6.94 -8.07
N PHE A 109 3.91 -6.19 -8.81
CA PHE A 109 4.48 -6.68 -10.06
C PHE A 109 5.72 -7.54 -9.86
N GLY A 110 6.29 -7.56 -8.65
CA GLY A 110 7.42 -8.39 -8.28
C GLY A 110 8.66 -8.10 -9.13
N TRP A 111 8.90 -6.83 -9.52
CA TRP A 111 10.08 -6.49 -10.33
C TRP A 111 11.36 -6.79 -9.57
N SER A 112 11.39 -6.40 -8.29
CA SER A 112 12.49 -6.69 -7.38
C SER A 112 12.62 -8.17 -7.02
N SER A 113 11.53 -8.87 -6.66
CA SER A 113 11.59 -10.30 -6.29
C SER A 113 11.88 -11.20 -7.49
N GLY A 114 11.29 -10.86 -8.65
CA GLY A 114 11.45 -11.60 -9.90
C GLY A 114 12.89 -11.58 -10.42
N TRP A 115 13.66 -10.51 -10.18
CA TRP A 115 15.07 -10.48 -10.52
C TRP A 115 15.86 -11.56 -9.77
N LEU A 116 15.68 -11.64 -8.44
CA LEU A 116 16.38 -12.61 -7.61
C LEU A 116 15.94 -14.03 -7.94
N ARG A 117 14.64 -14.26 -8.13
CA ARG A 117 14.09 -15.57 -8.52
C ARG A 117 14.68 -16.06 -9.84
N TYR A 118 14.77 -15.19 -10.86
CA TYR A 118 15.37 -15.56 -12.15
C TYR A 118 16.86 -15.91 -12.00
N ILE A 119 17.61 -15.16 -11.18
CA ILE A 119 19.01 -15.49 -10.87
C ILE A 119 19.11 -16.87 -10.22
N THR A 120 18.31 -17.13 -9.18
CA THR A 120 18.35 -18.42 -8.47
C THR A 120 18.07 -19.58 -9.41
N THR A 121 17.06 -19.46 -10.27
CA THR A 121 16.71 -20.50 -11.24
C THR A 121 17.78 -20.70 -12.30
N VAL A 122 18.32 -19.63 -12.91
CA VAL A 122 19.35 -19.79 -13.94
C VAL A 122 20.65 -20.37 -13.38
N VAL A 123 21.03 -20.00 -12.15
CA VAL A 123 22.19 -20.60 -11.46
C VAL A 123 21.96 -22.08 -11.18
N ALA A 124 20.75 -22.48 -10.78
CA ALA A 124 20.39 -23.88 -10.61
C ALA A 124 20.49 -24.67 -11.93
N ILE A 125 20.00 -24.10 -13.04
CA ILE A 125 20.10 -24.70 -14.38
C ILE A 125 21.57 -24.81 -14.83
N GLU A 126 22.40 -23.80 -14.57
CA GLU A 126 23.83 -23.85 -14.87
C GLU A 126 24.56 -24.93 -14.06
N ASN A 127 24.27 -25.06 -12.77
CA ASN A 127 24.84 -26.12 -11.95
C ASN A 127 24.42 -27.51 -12.45
N ARG A 128 23.15 -27.66 -12.85
CA ARG A 128 22.65 -28.91 -13.42
C ARG A 128 23.30 -29.24 -14.76
N SER A 129 23.55 -28.24 -15.60
CA SER A 129 24.27 -28.34 -16.87
C SER A 129 25.70 -28.85 -16.66
N ARG A 130 26.47 -28.24 -15.74
CA ARG A 130 27.82 -28.71 -15.41
C ARG A 130 27.82 -30.14 -14.87
N ARG A 131 26.82 -30.49 -14.05
CA ARG A 131 26.66 -31.84 -13.52
C ARG A 131 26.39 -32.85 -14.64
N PHE A 132 25.53 -32.52 -15.59
CA PHE A 132 25.27 -33.35 -16.77
C PHE A 132 26.56 -33.59 -17.58
N GLU A 133 27.33 -32.53 -17.86
CA GLU A 133 28.61 -32.64 -18.59
C GLU A 133 29.60 -33.58 -17.89
N LEU A 134 29.71 -33.48 -16.55
CA LEU A 134 30.58 -34.33 -15.75
C LEU A 134 30.07 -35.78 -15.66
N GLU A 135 28.76 -36.00 -15.51
CA GLU A 135 28.15 -37.34 -15.50
C GLU A 135 28.32 -38.02 -16.86
N TRP A 136 28.14 -37.28 -17.95
CA TRP A 136 28.34 -37.76 -19.32
C TRP A 136 29.80 -38.13 -19.57
N ALA A 137 30.74 -37.23 -19.24
CA ALA A 137 32.16 -37.49 -19.40
C ALA A 137 32.64 -38.64 -18.50
N GLY A 138 32.16 -38.71 -17.26
CA GLY A 138 32.48 -39.79 -16.33
C GLY A 138 32.04 -41.15 -16.84
N TYR A 139 30.85 -41.24 -17.44
CA TYR A 139 30.40 -42.46 -18.09
C TYR A 139 31.33 -42.88 -19.24
N LEU A 140 31.65 -41.95 -20.16
CA LEU A 140 32.54 -42.24 -21.29
C LEU A 140 33.95 -42.65 -20.86
N LEU A 141 34.51 -42.04 -19.80
CA LEU A 141 35.83 -42.38 -19.28
C LEU A 141 35.91 -43.78 -18.66
N THR A 142 34.78 -44.32 -18.18
CA THR A 142 34.74 -45.67 -17.57
C THR A 142 34.40 -46.77 -18.57
N ARG A 143 33.96 -46.39 -19.79
CA ARG A 143 33.60 -47.34 -20.83
C ARG A 143 34.85 -47.84 -21.55
N HIS A 144 34.95 -49.16 -21.70
CA HIS A 144 36.03 -49.83 -22.42
C HIS A 144 35.46 -50.51 -23.67
N GLY A 145 36.10 -50.27 -24.82
CA GLY A 145 35.66 -50.83 -26.11
C GLY A 145 34.82 -49.86 -26.95
N ALA A 146 34.29 -50.37 -28.06
CA ALA A 146 33.41 -49.58 -28.92
C ALA A 146 32.05 -49.37 -28.25
N LEU A 147 31.49 -48.16 -28.43
CA LEU A 147 30.17 -47.80 -27.92
C LEU A 147 29.08 -48.66 -28.59
N ASP A 148 28.13 -49.13 -27.81
CA ASP A 148 27.01 -49.97 -28.25
C ASP A 148 25.63 -49.32 -27.96
N ASP A 149 24.56 -50.00 -28.37
CA ASP A 149 23.19 -49.49 -28.19
C ASP A 149 22.77 -49.38 -26.72
N THR A 150 23.41 -50.13 -25.81
CA THR A 150 23.17 -50.02 -24.37
C THR A 150 23.74 -48.70 -23.86
N ASP A 151 24.94 -48.34 -24.31
CA ASP A 151 25.58 -47.06 -23.99
C ASP A 151 24.72 -45.87 -24.49
N VAL A 152 24.15 -46.00 -25.70
CA VAL A 152 23.22 -45.01 -26.27
C VAL A 152 21.99 -44.82 -25.37
N ARG A 153 21.37 -45.91 -24.91
CA ARG A 153 20.20 -45.85 -24.03
C ARG A 153 20.52 -45.23 -22.68
N THR A 154 21.64 -45.59 -22.07
CA THR A 154 22.04 -45.05 -20.76
C THR A 154 22.30 -43.55 -20.84
N LEU A 155 23.06 -43.09 -21.83
CA LEU A 155 23.36 -41.67 -22.00
C LEU A 155 22.13 -40.87 -22.49
N PHE A 156 21.24 -41.47 -23.29
CA PHE A 156 19.94 -40.88 -23.60
C PHE A 156 19.11 -40.61 -22.34
N GLU A 157 19.03 -41.59 -21.43
CA GLU A 157 18.30 -41.42 -20.17
C GLU A 157 18.92 -40.31 -19.32
N LEU A 158 20.25 -40.18 -19.30
CA LEU A 158 20.94 -39.07 -18.63
C LEU A 158 20.58 -37.70 -19.23
N ALA A 159 20.52 -37.61 -20.57
CA ALA A 159 20.09 -36.39 -21.28
C ALA A 159 18.61 -36.06 -21.02
N ARG A 160 17.74 -37.06 -21.05
CA ARG A 160 16.31 -36.92 -20.72
C ARG A 160 16.13 -36.36 -19.31
N GLN A 161 16.83 -36.94 -18.32
CA GLN A 161 16.77 -36.46 -16.93
C GLN A 161 17.29 -35.03 -16.80
N TYR A 162 18.30 -34.65 -17.58
CA TYR A 162 18.80 -33.27 -17.59
C TYR A 162 17.75 -32.28 -18.13
N GLU A 163 17.09 -32.60 -19.23
CA GLU A 163 16.01 -31.78 -19.78
C GLU A 163 14.80 -31.72 -18.82
N ASP A 164 14.38 -32.86 -18.27
CA ASP A 164 13.29 -32.97 -17.30
C ASP A 164 13.58 -32.10 -16.06
N ASP A 165 14.80 -32.15 -15.51
CA ASP A 165 15.22 -31.30 -14.39
C ASP A 165 15.20 -29.82 -14.75
N THR A 166 15.60 -29.46 -15.96
CA THR A 166 15.62 -28.05 -16.42
C THR A 166 14.20 -27.51 -16.54
N VAL A 167 13.29 -28.27 -17.14
CA VAL A 167 11.86 -27.91 -17.24
C VAL A 167 11.22 -27.87 -15.85
N ARG A 168 11.58 -28.80 -14.96
CA ARG A 168 11.12 -28.80 -13.57
C ARG A 168 11.54 -27.53 -12.83
N LEU A 169 12.80 -27.10 -12.96
CA LEU A 169 13.27 -25.85 -12.36
C LEU A 169 12.49 -24.63 -12.87
N GLN A 170 12.13 -24.60 -14.16
CA GLN A 170 11.28 -23.55 -14.73
C GLN A 170 9.84 -23.62 -14.20
N ALA A 171 9.28 -24.82 -14.04
CA ALA A 171 7.94 -25.01 -13.49
C ALA A 171 7.87 -24.61 -12.00
N GLU A 172 8.87 -25.01 -11.21
CA GLU A 172 9.03 -24.60 -9.81
C GLU A 172 9.10 -23.07 -9.71
N GLU A 173 9.94 -22.45 -10.53
CA GLU A 173 10.07 -21.00 -10.63
C GLU A 173 8.71 -20.33 -10.93
N THR A 174 7.97 -20.86 -11.90
CA THR A 174 6.67 -20.32 -12.31
C THR A 174 5.63 -20.46 -11.18
N SER A 175 5.62 -21.61 -10.49
CA SER A 175 4.73 -21.84 -9.36
C SER A 175 5.01 -20.91 -8.17
N GLN A 176 6.28 -20.64 -7.88
CA GLN A 176 6.69 -19.68 -6.85
C GLN A 176 6.17 -18.28 -7.19
N TRP A 177 6.23 -17.87 -8.45
CA TRP A 177 5.67 -16.59 -8.86
C TRP A 177 4.16 -16.53 -8.79
N ALA A 178 3.45 -17.59 -9.19
CA ALA A 178 2.01 -17.63 -9.04
C ALA A 178 1.59 -17.46 -7.56
N ALA A 179 2.34 -18.10 -6.64
CA ALA A 179 2.14 -17.94 -5.20
C ALA A 179 2.44 -16.50 -4.73
N GLU A 180 3.62 -15.95 -5.07
CA GLU A 180 3.99 -14.57 -4.74
C GLU A 180 2.97 -13.54 -5.27
N PHE A 181 2.50 -13.72 -6.50
CA PHE A 181 1.53 -12.86 -7.14
C PHE A 181 0.17 -12.90 -6.42
N SER A 182 -0.31 -14.09 -6.08
CA SER A 182 -1.54 -14.28 -5.30
C SER A 182 -1.45 -13.60 -3.92
N THR A 183 -0.34 -13.80 -3.20
CA THR A 183 -0.08 -13.14 -1.91
C THR A 183 -0.06 -11.61 -2.07
N SER A 184 0.55 -11.10 -3.14
CA SER A 184 0.63 -9.67 -3.39
C SER A 184 -0.73 -9.06 -3.73
N MET A 185 -1.59 -9.79 -4.43
CA MET A 185 -2.96 -9.38 -4.72
C MET A 185 -3.83 -9.31 -3.45
N THR A 186 -3.67 -10.28 -2.54
CA THR A 186 -4.35 -10.26 -1.24
C THR A 186 -3.91 -9.05 -0.42
N ALA A 187 -2.60 -8.80 -0.33
CA ALA A 187 -2.06 -7.64 0.38
C ALA A 187 -2.55 -6.30 -0.21
N LEU A 188 -2.70 -6.19 -1.53
CA LEU A 188 -3.31 -5.02 -2.16
C LEU A 188 -4.78 -4.86 -1.75
N GLY A 189 -5.55 -5.95 -1.74
CA GLY A 189 -6.95 -5.93 -1.30
C GLY A 189 -7.11 -5.48 0.15
N GLU A 190 -6.23 -5.94 1.04
CA GLU A 190 -6.17 -5.51 2.44
C GLU A 190 -5.81 -4.03 2.58
N ALA A 191 -4.81 -3.55 1.82
CA ALA A 191 -4.42 -2.15 1.83
C ALA A 191 -5.57 -1.23 1.36
N ILE A 192 -6.30 -1.62 0.31
CA ILE A 192 -7.47 -0.86 -0.18
C ILE A 192 -8.57 -0.81 0.87
N ARG A 193 -8.85 -1.93 1.56
CA ARG A 193 -9.84 -1.96 2.65
C ARG A 193 -9.42 -1.07 3.81
N ALA A 194 -8.16 -1.21 4.27
CA ALA A 194 -7.63 -0.38 5.34
C ALA A 194 -7.70 1.11 5.01
N GLN A 195 -7.44 1.50 3.75
CA GLN A 195 -7.57 2.87 3.30
C GLN A 195 -9.02 3.37 3.33
N ARG A 196 -10.00 2.53 2.93
CA ARG A 196 -11.43 2.86 3.02
C ARG A 196 -11.87 3.02 4.47
N ASP A 197 -11.53 2.06 5.32
CA ASP A 197 -11.88 2.09 6.74
C ASP A 197 -11.28 3.32 7.45
N ALA A 198 -10.05 3.70 7.09
CA ALA A 198 -9.43 4.92 7.60
C ALA A 198 -10.16 6.19 7.11
N GLY A 199 -10.58 6.21 5.84
CA GLY A 199 -11.37 7.30 5.27
C GLY A 199 -12.74 7.44 5.93
N ASP A 200 -13.45 6.33 6.14
CA ASP A 200 -14.75 6.30 6.80
C ASP A 200 -14.64 6.77 8.26
N LYS A 201 -13.63 6.29 9.00
CA LYS A 201 -13.34 6.77 10.36
C LYS A 201 -13.03 8.27 10.40
N ALA A 202 -12.26 8.78 9.44
CA ALA A 202 -11.97 10.20 9.35
C ALA A 202 -13.24 11.01 9.06
N LEU A 203 -14.11 10.54 8.16
CA LEU A 203 -15.39 11.18 7.85
C LEU A 203 -16.33 11.18 9.05
N ASP A 204 -16.43 10.07 9.77
CA ASP A 204 -17.25 9.96 10.98
C ASP A 204 -16.71 10.85 12.10
N ALA A 205 -15.39 10.94 12.28
CA ALA A 205 -14.79 11.88 13.24
C ALA A 205 -15.12 13.35 12.88
N VAL A 206 -15.13 13.70 11.60
CA VAL A 206 -15.58 15.03 11.14
C VAL A 206 -17.07 15.21 11.42
N ARG A 207 -17.92 14.23 11.13
CA ARG A 207 -19.36 14.32 11.40
C ARG A 207 -19.64 14.50 12.90
N VAL A 208 -18.97 13.74 13.77
CA VAL A 208 -19.10 13.84 15.23
C VAL A 208 -18.63 15.21 15.71
N SER A 209 -17.47 15.70 15.24
CA SER A 209 -16.97 17.03 15.64
C SER A 209 -17.88 18.16 15.17
N VAL A 210 -18.43 18.11 13.96
CA VAL A 210 -19.42 19.07 13.47
C VAL A 210 -20.69 19.02 14.32
N THR A 211 -21.18 17.83 14.67
CA THR A 211 -22.38 17.68 15.51
C THR A 211 -22.14 18.22 16.91
N ALA A 212 -21.00 17.88 17.54
CA ALA A 212 -20.61 18.40 18.85
C ALA A 212 -20.45 19.93 18.84
N SER A 213 -19.91 20.52 17.76
CA SER A 213 -19.78 21.97 17.62
C SER A 213 -21.12 22.72 17.52
N ARG A 214 -22.22 22.01 17.23
CA ARG A 214 -23.58 22.56 17.12
C ARG A 214 -24.45 22.24 18.34
N ALA A 215 -23.92 21.52 19.33
CA ALA A 215 -24.66 21.23 20.55
C ALA A 215 -25.00 22.54 21.28
N SER A 216 -26.26 22.70 21.66
CA SER A 216 -26.70 23.88 22.40
C SER A 216 -26.04 23.93 23.77
N GLY A 217 -25.64 25.13 24.21
CA GLY A 217 -25.18 25.39 25.57
C GLY A 217 -26.29 25.96 26.46
N ALA A 218 -25.90 26.45 27.62
CA ALA A 218 -26.78 27.20 28.52
C ALA A 218 -26.07 28.43 29.08
N ILE A 219 -26.84 29.45 29.43
CA ILE A 219 -26.36 30.63 30.15
C ILE A 219 -26.99 30.62 31.53
N GLU A 220 -26.16 30.84 32.54
CA GLU A 220 -26.60 31.05 33.92
C GLU A 220 -26.18 32.45 34.35
N LEU A 221 -27.14 33.28 34.73
CA LEU A 221 -26.94 34.63 35.20
C LEU A 221 -27.14 34.68 36.71
N ALA A 222 -26.07 34.94 37.46
CA ALA A 222 -26.12 35.19 38.88
C ALA A 222 -26.22 36.70 39.15
N LEU A 223 -27.33 37.10 39.77
CA LEU A 223 -27.65 38.48 40.13
C LEU A 223 -27.36 38.72 41.61
N SER A 224 -26.47 39.66 41.89
CA SER A 224 -26.22 40.17 43.24
C SER A 224 -26.98 41.49 43.45
N HIS A 225 -27.92 41.50 44.39
CA HIS A 225 -28.73 42.68 44.72
C HIS A 225 -28.12 43.42 45.90
N LYS A 226 -27.99 44.75 45.78
CA LYS A 226 -27.57 45.61 46.89
C LYS A 226 -28.65 45.65 47.98
N ASP A 227 -28.23 45.70 49.25
CA ASP A 227 -29.09 45.69 50.44
C ASP A 227 -29.94 44.42 50.68
N GLY A 228 -29.67 43.34 49.93
CA GLY A 228 -30.33 42.04 50.11
C GLY A 228 -31.81 42.01 49.71
N GLN A 229 -32.36 43.11 49.17
CA GLN A 229 -33.72 43.18 48.67
C GLN A 229 -33.76 42.76 47.20
N VAL A 230 -34.49 41.68 46.90
CA VAL A 230 -34.62 41.16 45.53
C VAL A 230 -35.49 42.12 44.70
N GLN A 231 -34.88 42.75 43.69
CA GLN A 231 -35.57 43.62 42.74
C GLN A 231 -36.03 42.84 41.51
N THR A 232 -37.16 43.23 40.93
CA THR A 232 -37.59 42.72 39.62
C THR A 232 -36.80 43.40 38.50
N VAL A 233 -36.17 42.59 37.66
CA VAL A 233 -35.40 43.01 36.49
C VAL A 233 -36.00 42.41 35.22
N ASP A 234 -35.94 43.14 34.12
CA ASP A 234 -36.28 42.63 32.81
C ASP A 234 -35.02 42.08 32.14
N ILE A 235 -35.02 40.79 31.80
CA ILE A 235 -33.87 40.09 31.18
C ILE A 235 -34.24 39.72 29.76
N GLY A 236 -33.39 40.08 28.80
CA GLY A 236 -33.50 39.69 27.40
C GLY A 236 -32.20 39.07 26.88
N LEU A 237 -32.32 38.13 25.96
CA LEU A 237 -31.19 37.54 25.23
C LEU A 237 -31.28 37.99 23.77
N ASP A 238 -30.18 38.49 23.22
CA ASP A 238 -30.09 39.03 21.86
C ASP A 238 -31.22 40.02 21.53
N ASP A 239 -32.12 39.67 20.62
CA ASP A 239 -33.25 40.50 20.19
C ASP A 239 -34.59 40.06 20.80
N ASP A 240 -34.59 39.05 21.69
CA ASP A 240 -35.82 38.56 22.32
C ASP A 240 -36.46 39.60 23.24
N ALA A 241 -37.80 39.55 23.33
CA ALA A 241 -38.57 40.42 24.20
C ALA A 241 -38.14 40.24 25.67
N PRO A 242 -37.76 41.32 26.39
CA PRO A 242 -37.35 41.22 27.78
C PRO A 242 -38.44 40.61 28.66
N GLN A 243 -38.07 39.64 29.47
CA GLN A 243 -38.98 38.96 30.40
C GLN A 243 -38.74 39.42 31.83
N PRO A 244 -39.80 39.71 32.61
CA PRO A 244 -39.66 40.06 34.02
C PRO A 244 -39.19 38.86 34.82
N PHE A 245 -38.15 39.08 35.62
CA PHE A 245 -37.58 38.09 36.51
C PHE A 245 -37.33 38.69 37.91
N THR A 246 -37.67 37.92 38.94
CA THR A 246 -37.44 38.27 40.34
C THR A 246 -36.74 37.11 41.01
N GLY A 247 -35.45 37.28 41.34
CA GLY A 247 -34.63 36.23 41.94
C GLY A 247 -33.14 36.53 41.86
N THR A 248 -32.32 35.57 42.27
CA THR A 248 -30.85 35.66 42.31
C THR A 248 -30.16 34.89 41.19
N ILE A 249 -30.82 33.88 40.60
CA ILE A 249 -30.24 33.07 39.51
C ILE A 249 -31.28 32.93 38.41
N TRP A 250 -30.93 33.40 37.21
CA TRP A 250 -31.70 33.17 35.99
C TRP A 250 -30.93 32.22 35.08
N SER A 251 -31.63 31.31 34.41
CA SER A 251 -31.00 30.38 33.48
C SER A 251 -31.76 30.32 32.15
N CYS A 252 -30.99 30.24 31.07
CA CYS A 252 -31.50 30.01 29.73
C CYS A 252 -30.80 28.78 29.16
N VAL A 253 -31.59 27.74 28.90
CA VAL A 253 -31.13 26.48 28.32
C VAL A 253 -31.35 26.47 26.82
N ASN A 254 -30.64 25.59 26.11
CA ASN A 254 -30.75 25.43 24.66
C ASN A 254 -30.34 26.69 23.85
N VAL A 255 -29.33 27.41 24.32
CA VAL A 255 -28.76 28.57 23.64
C VAL A 255 -27.79 28.07 22.57
N ALA A 256 -27.89 28.60 21.34
CA ALA A 256 -26.96 28.23 20.27
C ALA A 256 -25.50 28.53 20.68
N PRO A 257 -24.51 27.74 20.24
CA PRO A 257 -23.12 28.07 20.49
C PRO A 257 -22.72 29.33 19.69
N GLY A 258 -22.08 30.30 20.34
CA GLY A 258 -21.77 31.58 19.73
C GLY A 258 -21.64 32.73 20.72
N GLN A 259 -21.54 33.96 20.20
CA GLN A 259 -21.61 35.17 21.00
C GLN A 259 -23.06 35.65 21.08
N HIS A 260 -23.54 35.86 22.30
CA HIS A 260 -24.88 36.36 22.60
C HIS A 260 -24.78 37.65 23.41
N ARG A 261 -25.77 38.54 23.26
CA ARG A 261 -25.92 39.77 24.02
C ARG A 261 -26.95 39.56 25.11
N LEU A 262 -26.52 39.55 26.37
CA LEU A 262 -27.40 39.53 27.52
C LEU A 262 -27.76 40.97 27.90
N ARG A 263 -29.06 41.29 27.89
CA ARG A 263 -29.60 42.61 28.20
C ARG A 263 -30.37 42.55 29.50
N LEU A 264 -30.10 43.48 30.40
CA LEU A 264 -30.77 43.58 31.69
C LEU A 264 -31.26 45.01 31.90
N ALA A 265 -32.50 45.19 32.34
CA ALA A 265 -33.05 46.48 32.71
C ALA A 265 -33.72 46.42 34.09
N THR A 266 -33.37 47.34 34.98
CA THR A 266 -34.03 47.48 36.28
C THR A 266 -35.30 48.31 36.13
N ARG A 267 -36.37 47.95 36.86
CA ARG A 267 -37.64 48.71 36.88
C ARG A 267 -37.66 49.86 37.88
N GLY A 268 -36.52 50.18 38.50
CA GLY A 268 -36.35 51.28 39.44
C GLY A 268 -36.40 52.66 38.77
N THR A 269 -36.46 53.72 39.59
CA THR A 269 -36.37 55.11 39.11
C THR A 269 -35.08 55.74 39.64
N PRO A 270 -34.09 56.08 38.81
CA PRO A 270 -34.04 55.93 37.34
C PRO A 270 -33.80 54.47 36.88
N PRO A 271 -34.30 54.07 35.70
CA PRO A 271 -34.06 52.73 35.17
C PRO A 271 -32.62 52.59 34.69
N LEU A 272 -31.89 51.62 35.24
CA LEU A 272 -30.56 51.23 34.79
C LEU A 272 -30.68 50.08 33.78
N SER A 273 -30.05 50.21 32.61
CA SER A 273 -29.93 49.15 31.61
C SER A 273 -28.47 48.76 31.40
N LEU A 274 -28.21 47.46 31.29
CA LEU A 274 -26.88 46.87 31.19
C LEU A 274 -26.87 45.80 30.09
N ASP A 275 -25.90 45.91 29.18
CA ASP A 275 -25.69 44.95 28.09
C ASP A 275 -24.31 44.29 28.25
N LYS A 276 -24.27 42.96 28.18
CA LYS A 276 -23.03 42.18 28.28
C LYS A 276 -22.95 41.13 27.18
N ALA A 277 -21.82 41.08 26.48
CA ALA A 277 -21.54 40.01 25.54
C ALA A 277 -21.09 38.75 26.28
N VAL A 278 -21.68 37.61 25.94
CA VAL A 278 -21.45 36.30 26.56
C VAL A 278 -21.14 35.29 25.47
N SER A 279 -20.05 34.53 25.62
CA SER A 279 -19.69 33.48 24.68
C SER A 279 -20.16 32.13 25.20
N VAL A 280 -21.12 31.51 24.53
CA VAL A 280 -21.62 30.17 24.85
C VAL A 280 -20.82 29.14 24.10
N ARG A 281 -20.20 28.21 24.83
CA ARG A 281 -19.54 27.03 24.25
C ARG A 281 -20.56 25.91 24.06
N PRO A 282 -20.39 25.06 23.02
CA PRO A 282 -21.28 23.91 22.82
C PRO A 282 -21.29 23.00 24.05
N ASP A 283 -22.48 22.50 24.43
CA ASP A 283 -22.70 21.56 25.55
C ASP A 283 -22.09 22.01 26.89
N ALA A 284 -21.99 23.33 27.11
CA ALA A 284 -21.45 23.92 28.32
C ALA A 284 -22.39 24.97 28.91
N ILE A 285 -22.33 25.11 30.24
CA ILE A 285 -22.99 26.20 30.96
C ILE A 285 -22.00 27.36 31.08
N THR A 286 -22.42 28.54 30.62
CA THR A 286 -21.66 29.77 30.76
C THR A 286 -22.26 30.59 31.88
N THR A 287 -21.54 30.68 33.00
CA THR A 287 -21.98 31.47 34.15
C THR A 287 -21.53 32.92 33.99
N VAL A 288 -22.46 33.85 34.22
CA VAL A 288 -22.28 35.29 34.11
C VAL A 288 -22.72 35.90 35.43
N GLU A 289 -21.82 36.63 36.07
CA GLU A 289 -22.14 37.38 37.28
C GLU A 289 -22.42 38.85 36.93
N MET A 290 -23.47 39.41 37.55
CA MET A 290 -23.85 40.81 37.47
C MET A 290 -24.29 41.33 38.84
N THR A 291 -23.84 42.53 39.20
CA THR A 291 -24.22 43.22 40.44
C THR A 291 -25.14 44.39 40.11
N LEU A 292 -26.31 44.41 40.74
CA LEU A 292 -27.29 45.48 40.64
C LEU A 292 -27.00 46.50 41.74
N VAL A 293 -26.76 47.77 41.37
CA VAL A 293 -26.28 48.86 42.24
C VAL A 293 -27.39 49.82 42.63
#